data_AF-A0A7Z9HF46-F1
#
_entry.id   AF-A0A7Z9HF46-F1
#
_cell.length_a   1.000
_cell.length_b   1.000
_cell.length_c   1.000
_cell.angle_alpha   90.00
_cell.angle_beta   90.00
_cell.angle_gamma   90.00
#
_symmetry.space_group_name_H-M   'P 1'
#
loop_
_entity.id
_entity.type
_entity.pdbx_description
1 polymer ?
#
loop_
_entity_poly.entity_id
_entity_poly.type
_entity_poly.pdbx_seq_one_letter_code
_entity_poly.pdbx_strand_id
1 'polypeptide(L)'
;PRIISGGIGGAIGGGIFELLLLYQMTGPDHLLGLILVGFSISLFVGITENRATSFALRVVSGKQEGQIFLLDQNRFTLGYGSQNDFILKGYAEVCDLHANILKKGKEVIIENADEGGEVLVNYRLVDQQSMKKGDVIKIGTALLQYYEI
;
A
#
# COMPACT_ATOMS: atom_id res chain seq x y z
N PRO A 1 -6.97 3.84 13.24
CA PRO A 1 -7.07 2.95 14.44
C PRO A 1 -5.72 2.53 15.08
N ARG A 2 -4.68 3.40 15.05
CA ARG A 2 -3.32 3.07 15.54
C ARG A 2 -3.06 3.46 17.01
N ILE A 3 -3.86 4.38 17.56
CA ILE A 3 -3.69 4.92 18.92
C ILE A 3 -4.37 4.02 19.97
N ILE A 4 -5.48 3.38 19.60
CA ILE A 4 -6.30 2.57 20.50
C ILE A 4 -5.57 1.26 20.87
N SER A 5 -4.87 0.64 19.90
CA SER A 5 -4.08 -0.58 20.16
C SER A 5 -2.87 -0.33 21.05
N GLY A 6 -2.20 0.82 20.90
CA GLY A 6 -1.10 1.22 21.78
C GLY A 6 -1.57 1.51 23.21
N GLY A 7 -2.73 2.16 23.36
CA GLY A 7 -3.29 2.49 24.68
C GLY A 7 -3.71 1.25 25.48
N ILE A 8 -4.35 0.27 24.83
CA ILE A 8 -4.79 -0.97 25.51
C ILE A 8 -3.58 -1.81 25.93
N GLY A 9 -2.55 -1.92 25.09
CA GLY A 9 -1.31 -2.62 25.42
C GLY A 9 -0.55 -1.98 26.59
N GLY A 10 -0.49 -0.64 26.63
CA GLY A 10 0.13 0.09 27.73
C GLY A 10 -0.59 -0.09 29.07
N ALA A 11 -1.92 -0.10 29.07
CA ALA A 11 -2.73 -0.29 30.28
C ALA A 11 -2.58 -1.70 30.87
N ILE A 12 -2.58 -2.74 30.02
CA ILE A 12 -2.38 -4.14 30.45
C ILE A 12 -0.95 -4.34 30.98
N GLY A 13 0.05 -3.81 30.28
CA GLY A 13 1.45 -3.87 30.73
C GLY A 13 1.69 -3.12 32.05
N GLY A 14 1.10 -1.93 32.20
CA GLY A 14 1.16 -1.15 33.44
C GLY A 14 0.51 -1.86 34.62
N GLY A 15 -0.68 -2.45 34.42
CA GLY A 15 -1.39 -3.20 35.47
C GLY A 15 -0.64 -4.46 35.93
N ILE A 16 0.01 -5.18 35.01
CA ILE A 16 0.86 -6.33 35.36
C ILE A 16 2.09 -5.87 36.15
N PHE A 17 2.70 -4.74 35.76
CA PHE A 17 3.86 -4.18 36.47
C PHE A 17 3.50 -3.71 37.88
N GLU A 18 2.35 -3.05 38.05
CA GLU A 18 1.84 -2.57 39.34
C GLU A 18 1.45 -3.74 40.27
N LEU A 19 0.88 -4.82 39.72
CA LEU A 19 0.60 -6.06 40.45
C LEU A 19 1.88 -6.77 40.92
N LEU A 20 2.94 -6.72 40.13
CA LEU A 20 4.24 -7.32 40.45
C LEU A 20 4.99 -6.51 41.53
N LEU A 21 4.81 -5.18 41.54
CA LEU A 21 5.28 -4.27 42.60
C LEU A 21 4.57 -4.52 43.94
N LEU A 22 3.27 -4.82 43.92
CA LEU A 22 2.48 -5.15 45.11
C LEU A 22 2.87 -6.49 45.74
N TYR A 23 3.46 -7.42 44.97
CA TYR A 23 3.81 -8.76 45.45
C TYR A 23 5.16 -8.86 46.20
N GLN A 24 5.78 -7.72 46.56
CA GLN A 24 6.86 -7.66 47.56
C GLN A 24 8.11 -8.52 47.25
N MET A 25 8.45 -8.74 45.99
CA MET A 25 9.83 -9.10 45.65
C MET A 25 10.71 -7.92 46.12
N THR A 26 11.86 -8.17 46.75
CA THR A 26 12.71 -7.10 47.32
C THR A 26 14.18 -7.34 46.93
N GLY A 27 14.41 -7.76 45.68
CA GLY A 27 15.72 -8.17 45.15
C GLY A 27 15.97 -7.70 43.70
N PRO A 28 17.18 -7.94 43.13
CA PRO A 28 17.52 -7.53 41.76
C PRO A 28 16.68 -8.23 40.67
N ASP A 29 15.90 -9.25 41.05
CA ASP A 29 15.04 -10.06 40.19
C ASP A 29 13.93 -9.23 39.50
N HIS A 30 13.60 -8.06 40.05
CA HIS A 30 12.70 -7.08 39.45
C HIS A 30 13.18 -6.54 38.10
N LEU A 31 14.48 -6.31 37.96
CA LEU A 31 15.07 -5.79 36.73
C LEU A 31 14.96 -6.82 35.61
N LEU A 32 15.11 -8.11 35.94
CA LEU A 32 14.97 -9.20 34.98
C LEU A 32 13.53 -9.33 34.49
N GLY A 33 12.54 -9.23 35.38
CA GLY A 33 11.12 -9.22 35.00
C GLY A 33 10.76 -8.06 34.06
N LEU A 34 11.25 -6.85 34.35
CA LEU A 34 11.04 -5.66 33.52
C LEU A 34 11.68 -5.81 32.13
N ILE A 35 12.90 -6.32 32.06
CA ILE A 35 13.62 -6.56 30.80
C ILE A 35 12.87 -7.61 29.96
N LEU A 36 12.37 -8.69 30.57
CA LEU A 36 11.72 -9.79 29.85
C LEU A 36 10.33 -9.39 29.31
N VAL A 37 9.58 -8.57 30.06
CA VAL A 37 8.32 -7.99 29.60
C VAL A 37 8.56 -6.95 28.50
N GLY A 38 9.51 -6.04 28.68
CA GLY A 38 9.87 -5.04 27.67
C GLY A 38 10.38 -5.67 26.36
N PHE A 39 11.15 -6.76 26.47
CA PHE A 39 11.61 -7.56 25.34
C PHE A 39 10.44 -8.25 24.64
N SER A 40 9.49 -8.83 25.39
CA SER A 40 8.32 -9.50 24.82
C SER A 40 7.42 -8.54 24.05
N ILE A 41 7.22 -7.32 24.57
CA ILE A 41 6.44 -6.26 23.90
C ILE A 41 7.17 -5.79 22.64
N SER A 42 8.49 -5.54 22.72
CA SER A 42 9.29 -5.13 21.55
C SER A 42 9.32 -6.18 20.46
N LEU A 43 9.38 -7.48 20.82
CA LEU A 43 9.31 -8.58 19.87
C LEU A 43 7.96 -8.63 19.16
N PHE A 44 6.86 -8.45 19.89
CA PHE A 44 5.52 -8.47 19.32
C PHE A 44 5.25 -7.27 18.40
N VAL A 45 5.73 -6.08 18.79
CA VAL A 45 5.64 -4.86 17.98
C VAL A 45 6.50 -4.99 16.71
N GLY A 46 7.72 -5.49 16.83
CA GLY A 46 8.62 -5.72 15.70
C GLY A 46 8.08 -6.72 14.68
N ILE A 47 7.35 -7.75 15.12
CA ILE A 47 6.68 -8.71 14.22
C ILE A 47 5.47 -8.06 13.52
N THR A 48 4.81 -7.09 14.15
CA THR A 48 3.60 -6.44 13.62
C THR A 48 3.91 -5.27 12.69
N GLU A 49 5.19 -5.01 12.39
CA GLU A 49 5.57 -4.04 11.38
C GLU A 49 5.34 -4.61 9.98
N ASN A 50 4.07 -4.73 9.62
CA ASN A 50 3.66 -4.95 8.25
C ASN A 50 4.04 -3.69 7.48
N ARG A 51 5.18 -3.73 6.80
CA ARG A 51 5.58 -2.69 5.84
C ARG A 51 4.54 -2.66 4.74
N ALA A 52 3.53 -1.81 4.94
CA ALA A 52 2.60 -1.43 3.90
C ALA A 52 3.38 -0.56 2.93
N THR A 53 4.03 -1.20 1.96
CA THR A 53 4.56 -0.50 0.80
C THR A 53 3.41 0.27 0.15
N SER A 54 3.60 1.57 -0.02
CA SER A 54 2.65 2.41 -0.75
C SER A 54 3.02 2.39 -2.22
N PHE A 55 2.12 1.86 -3.05
CA PHE A 55 2.28 1.86 -4.50
C PHE A 55 1.64 3.12 -5.08
N ALA A 56 2.22 3.66 -6.14
CA ALA A 56 1.74 4.85 -6.81
C ALA A 56 1.94 4.77 -8.32
N LEU A 57 1.15 5.53 -9.06
CA LEU A 57 1.33 5.78 -10.49
C LEU A 57 1.77 7.22 -10.68
N ARG A 58 2.86 7.40 -11.43
CA ARG A 58 3.31 8.70 -11.89
C ARG A 58 2.95 8.87 -13.35
N VAL A 59 2.31 9.98 -13.69
CA VAL A 59 2.06 10.33 -15.09
C VAL A 59 3.35 10.87 -15.70
N VAL A 60 3.80 10.25 -16.78
CA VAL A 60 5.07 10.59 -17.46
C VAL A 60 4.83 11.50 -18.67
N SER A 61 3.63 11.47 -19.26
CA SER A 61 3.32 12.22 -20.48
C SER A 61 1.96 12.89 -20.43
N GLY A 62 1.82 13.98 -21.18
CA GLY A 62 0.58 14.71 -21.47
C GLY A 62 0.20 15.77 -20.46
N LYS A 63 -1.08 16.16 -20.46
CA LYS A 63 -1.57 17.32 -19.70
C LYS A 63 -1.41 17.20 -18.18
N GLN A 64 -1.29 15.97 -17.68
CA GLN A 64 -1.16 15.65 -16.25
C GLN A 64 0.26 15.18 -15.88
N GLU A 65 1.26 15.43 -16.73
CA GLU A 65 2.65 15.04 -16.49
C GLU A 65 3.15 15.48 -15.10
N GLY A 66 3.84 14.56 -14.41
CA GLY A 66 4.38 14.78 -13.07
C GLY A 66 3.39 14.51 -11.94
N GLN A 67 2.09 14.35 -12.22
CA GLN A 67 1.10 14.02 -11.20
C GLN A 67 1.32 12.59 -10.68
N ILE A 68 1.29 12.43 -9.35
CA ILE A 68 1.43 11.15 -8.67
C ILE A 68 0.08 10.79 -8.06
N PHE A 69 -0.38 9.57 -8.34
CA PHE A 69 -1.60 9.00 -7.79
C PHE A 69 -1.29 7.80 -6.93
N LEU A 70 -1.78 7.83 -5.70
CA LEU A 70 -1.58 6.76 -4.73
C LEU A 70 -2.56 5.62 -4.98
N LEU A 71 -2.05 4.39 -4.99
CA LEU A 71 -2.86 3.18 -5.07
C LEU A 71 -3.27 2.71 -3.67
N ASP A 72 -4.20 3.46 -3.05
CA ASP A 72 -4.76 3.21 -1.73
C ASP A 72 -5.89 2.14 -1.68
N GLN A 73 -6.64 1.97 -2.78
CA GLN A 73 -7.70 0.97 -2.91
C GLN A 73 -7.21 -0.39 -3.45
N ASN A 74 -8.07 -1.42 -3.36
CA ASN A 74 -7.76 -2.75 -3.90
C ASN A 74 -8.01 -2.87 -5.41
N ARG A 75 -8.88 -2.03 -5.96
CA ARG A 75 -9.20 -1.96 -7.38
C ARG A 75 -9.16 -0.49 -7.78
N PHE A 76 -8.50 -0.22 -8.90
CA PHE A 76 -8.46 1.09 -9.53
C PHE A 76 -8.88 0.95 -10.97
N THR A 77 -9.63 1.92 -11.45
CA THR A 77 -10.09 2.02 -12.82
C THR A 77 -9.39 3.18 -13.52
N LEU A 78 -8.90 2.95 -14.74
CA LEU A 78 -8.24 3.95 -15.58
C LEU A 78 -8.97 4.05 -16.91
N GLY A 79 -9.23 5.27 -17.34
CA GLY A 79 -9.87 5.53 -18.62
C GLY A 79 -10.18 7.01 -18.82
N TYR A 80 -10.89 7.32 -19.90
CA TYR A 80 -11.37 8.67 -20.18
C TYR A 80 -12.68 9.00 -19.44
N GLY A 81 -13.45 7.98 -19.05
CA GLY A 81 -14.73 8.13 -18.38
C GLY A 81 -14.61 8.85 -17.04
N SER A 82 -15.60 9.69 -16.74
CA SER A 82 -15.65 10.47 -15.48
C SER A 82 -15.90 9.63 -14.24
N GLN A 83 -16.31 8.37 -14.41
CA GLN A 83 -16.55 7.42 -13.32
C GLN A 83 -15.29 6.66 -12.89
N ASN A 84 -14.16 6.84 -13.59
CA ASN A 84 -12.91 6.18 -13.22
C ASN A 84 -12.23 6.85 -12.03
N ASP A 85 -11.49 6.06 -11.27
CA ASP A 85 -10.64 6.55 -10.18
C ASP A 85 -9.52 7.45 -10.71
N PHE A 86 -8.93 7.07 -11.85
CA PHE A 86 -7.94 7.88 -12.56
C PHE A 86 -8.44 8.22 -13.97
N ILE A 87 -8.78 9.50 -14.14
CA ILE A 87 -9.27 10.04 -15.40
C ILE A 87 -8.09 10.54 -16.23
N LEU A 88 -7.90 9.95 -17.40
CA LEU A 88 -6.87 10.32 -18.39
C LEU A 88 -7.31 11.54 -19.20
N LYS A 89 -7.24 12.73 -18.58
CA LYS A 89 -7.71 13.97 -19.23
C LYS A 89 -6.78 14.38 -20.38
N GLY A 90 -7.36 14.55 -21.57
CA GLY A 90 -6.63 14.96 -22.77
C GLY A 90 -6.26 13.81 -23.71
N TYR A 91 -6.70 12.59 -23.40
CA TYR A 91 -6.51 11.40 -24.22
C TYR A 91 -7.87 10.88 -24.69
N ALA A 92 -8.44 11.54 -25.70
CA ALA A 92 -9.77 11.21 -26.21
C ALA A 92 -9.83 9.86 -26.95
N GLU A 93 -8.67 9.32 -27.33
CA GLU A 93 -8.53 7.99 -27.92
C GLU A 93 -8.61 6.85 -26.89
N VAL A 94 -8.61 7.17 -25.59
CA VAL A 94 -8.71 6.18 -24.52
C VAL A 94 -10.18 5.87 -24.27
N CYS A 95 -10.52 4.59 -24.24
CA CYS A 95 -11.85 4.10 -23.88
C CYS A 95 -12.35 4.66 -22.53
N ASP A 96 -13.69 4.70 -22.38
CA ASP A 96 -14.32 5.17 -21.15
C ASP A 96 -13.82 4.40 -19.94
N LEU A 97 -13.74 3.07 -20.00
CA LEU A 97 -13.01 2.22 -19.07
C LEU A 97 -11.97 1.45 -19.87
N HIS A 98 -10.67 1.66 -19.63
CA HIS A 98 -9.62 1.09 -20.48
C HIS A 98 -8.81 0.02 -19.77
N ALA A 99 -8.41 0.26 -18.52
CA ALA A 99 -7.62 -0.70 -17.75
C ALA A 99 -8.07 -0.69 -16.29
N ASN A 100 -7.96 -1.84 -15.64
CA ASN A 100 -8.07 -1.90 -14.19
C ASN A 100 -6.72 -2.28 -13.59
N ILE A 101 -6.47 -1.78 -12.39
CA ILE A 101 -5.34 -2.18 -11.57
C ILE A 101 -5.88 -2.83 -10.31
N LEU A 102 -5.46 -4.07 -10.07
CA LEU A 102 -5.86 -4.89 -8.95
C LEU A 102 -4.68 -5.08 -8.01
N LYS A 103 -4.85 -4.68 -6.76
CA LYS A 103 -3.90 -4.93 -5.69
C LYS A 103 -4.28 -6.22 -4.96
N LYS A 104 -3.47 -7.27 -5.14
CA LYS A 104 -3.61 -8.56 -4.46
C LYS A 104 -2.48 -8.70 -3.43
N GLY A 105 -2.72 -8.20 -2.22
CA GLY A 105 -1.73 -8.22 -1.14
C GLY A 105 -0.52 -7.33 -1.46
N LYS A 106 0.62 -7.94 -1.79
CA LYS A 106 1.86 -7.23 -2.18
C LYS A 106 2.02 -7.09 -3.69
N GLU A 107 1.22 -7.81 -4.48
CA GLU A 107 1.29 -7.75 -5.94
C GLU A 107 0.27 -6.76 -6.48
N VAL A 108 0.67 -6.02 -7.51
CA VAL A 108 -0.21 -5.14 -8.27
C VAL A 108 -0.29 -5.70 -9.68
N ILE A 109 -1.49 -5.93 -10.16
CA ILE A 109 -1.76 -6.53 -11.46
C ILE A 109 -2.52 -5.50 -12.29
N ILE A 110 -2.07 -5.25 -13.52
CA ILE A 110 -2.85 -4.50 -14.50
C ILE A 110 -3.62 -5.49 -15.37
N GLU A 111 -4.89 -5.21 -15.62
CA GLU A 111 -5.76 -5.95 -16.52
C GLU A 111 -6.36 -4.99 -17.56
N ASN A 112 -6.41 -5.44 -18.81
CA ASN A 112 -7.15 -4.74 -19.84
C ASN A 112 -8.65 -4.92 -19.57
N ALA A 113 -9.39 -3.81 -19.55
CA ALA A 113 -10.82 -3.81 -19.26
C ALA A 113 -11.70 -3.72 -20.52
N ASP A 114 -11.10 -3.40 -21.67
CA ASP A 114 -11.83 -3.15 -22.92
C ASP A 114 -11.18 -3.86 -24.11
N GLU A 115 -11.99 -4.49 -24.96
CA GLU A 115 -11.49 -5.21 -26.15
C GLU A 115 -11.00 -4.27 -27.26
N GLY A 116 -11.42 -3.01 -27.26
CA GLY A 116 -11.01 -1.99 -28.24
C GLY A 116 -9.79 -1.18 -27.82
N GLY A 117 -9.36 -1.28 -26.57
CA GLY A 117 -8.23 -0.57 -26.00
C GLY A 117 -7.02 -1.49 -25.79
N GLU A 118 -5.87 -1.16 -26.38
CA GLU A 118 -4.63 -1.90 -26.12
C GLU A 118 -3.90 -1.34 -24.90
N VAL A 119 -3.66 -2.20 -23.90
CA VAL A 119 -2.76 -1.89 -22.77
C VAL A 119 -1.38 -2.44 -23.08
N LEU A 120 -0.37 -1.56 -23.07
CA LEU A 120 1.02 -1.97 -23.22
C LEU A 120 1.81 -1.74 -21.93
N VAL A 121 2.51 -2.77 -21.46
CA VAL A 121 3.46 -2.65 -20.35
C VAL A 121 4.87 -2.85 -20.90
N ASN A 122 5.73 -1.87 -20.72
CA ASN A 122 7.06 -1.80 -21.31
C ASN A 122 7.04 -2.08 -22.83
N TYR A 123 6.08 -1.47 -23.54
CA TYR A 123 5.86 -1.60 -24.99
C TYR A 123 5.47 -3.01 -25.47
N ARG A 124 4.97 -3.87 -24.58
CA ARG A 124 4.40 -5.18 -24.93
C ARG A 124 2.91 -5.18 -24.63
N LEU A 125 2.12 -5.64 -25.59
CA LEU A 125 0.68 -5.79 -25.43
C LEU A 125 0.38 -6.87 -24.39
N VAL A 126 -0.48 -6.55 -23.42
CA VAL A 126 -0.82 -7.43 -22.31
C VAL A 126 -2.30 -7.36 -21.98
N ASP A 127 -2.93 -8.52 -21.80
CA ASP A 127 -4.29 -8.59 -21.25
C ASP A 127 -4.26 -8.56 -19.73
N GLN A 128 -3.27 -9.22 -19.13
CA GLN A 128 -3.05 -9.21 -17.68
C GLN A 128 -1.56 -9.38 -17.37
N GLN A 129 -1.00 -8.50 -16.54
CA GLN A 129 0.39 -8.61 -16.10
C GLN A 129 0.61 -8.08 -14.68
N SER A 130 1.48 -8.77 -13.92
CA SER A 130 1.98 -8.27 -12.63
C SER A 130 2.99 -7.14 -12.84
N MET A 131 2.72 -6.00 -12.22
CA MET A 131 3.48 -4.76 -12.30
C MET A 131 4.69 -4.78 -11.39
N LYS A 132 5.85 -4.37 -11.91
CA LYS A 132 7.09 -4.22 -11.16
C LYS A 132 7.50 -2.76 -11.08
N LYS A 133 8.22 -2.42 -10.02
CA LYS A 133 8.76 -1.06 -9.81
C LYS A 133 9.49 -0.56 -11.05
N GLY A 134 9.07 0.60 -11.56
CA GLY A 134 9.65 1.25 -12.72
C GLY A 134 9.00 0.88 -14.05
N ASP A 135 8.10 -0.10 -14.09
CA ASP A 135 7.37 -0.48 -15.31
C ASP A 135 6.59 0.71 -15.88
N VAL A 136 6.63 0.85 -17.20
CA VAL A 136 5.93 1.91 -17.93
C VAL A 136 4.70 1.31 -18.57
N ILE A 137 3.53 1.84 -18.21
CA ILE A 137 2.24 1.50 -18.77
C ILE A 137 1.92 2.55 -19.85
N LYS A 138 1.59 2.08 -21.05
CA LYS A 138 1.11 2.90 -22.15
C LYS A 138 -0.34 2.54 -22.44
N ILE A 139 -1.20 3.57 -22.45
CA ILE A 139 -2.63 3.48 -22.72
C ILE A 139 -2.96 4.55 -23.77
N GLY A 140 -3.28 4.15 -25.00
CA GLY A 140 -3.35 5.10 -26.12
C GLY A 140 -2.02 5.85 -26.30
N THR A 141 -2.03 7.17 -26.19
CA THR A 141 -0.79 7.98 -26.16
C THR A 141 -0.31 8.35 -24.74
N ALA A 142 -1.07 7.99 -23.71
CA ALA A 142 -0.70 8.25 -22.32
C ALA A 142 0.41 7.31 -21.84
N LEU A 143 1.38 7.87 -21.12
CA LEU A 143 2.45 7.11 -20.46
C LEU A 143 2.35 7.32 -18.95
N LEU A 144 2.25 6.21 -18.23
CA LEU A 144 2.29 6.15 -16.77
C LEU A 144 3.45 5.27 -16.33
N GLN A 145 4.05 5.58 -15.20
CA GLN A 145 5.11 4.79 -14.60
C GLN A 145 4.66 4.30 -13.24
N TYR A 146 4.84 3.00 -13.00
CA TYR A 146 4.60 2.40 -11.71
C TYR A 146 5.75 2.73 -10.75
N TYR A 147 5.41 3.34 -9.62
CA TYR A 147 6.32 3.85 -8.62
C TYR A 147 6.01 3.24 -7.25
N GLU A 148 7.05 2.96 -6.48
CA GLU A 148 6.96 2.41 -5.13
C GLU A 148 7.53 3.44 -4.16
N ILE A 149 6.74 3.84 -3.16
CA ILE A 149 7.07 4.85 -2.14
C ILE A 149 7.55 4.17 -0.86
#